data_AF-A0AAD5LXB6-F1
#
_entry.id   AF-A0AAD5LXB6-F1
#
_cell.length_a   1.000
_cell.length_b   1.000
_cell.length_c   1.000
_cell.angle_alpha   90.00
_cell.angle_beta   90.00
_cell.angle_gamma   90.00
#
_symmetry.space_group_name_H-M   'P 1'
#
loop_
_entity.id
_entity.type
_entity.pdbx_description
1 polymer ?
#
loop_
_entity_poly.entity_id
_entity_poly.type
_entity_poly.pdbx_seq_one_letter_code
_entity_poly.pdbx_strand_id
1 'polypeptide(L)'
;MADKAAQADADKEIGSNKDKAAAPCRQAVIITPNLCGDISAFEKIEDTPPHALFKANGNEEVVKQKGTVVMLLFNEHSKKMEERLLEGVYYTPNASLNIIALDYLQN
;
A
#
# COMPACT_ATOMS: atom_id res chain seq x y z
N MET A 1 31.43 -28.34 64.90
CA MET A 1 30.05 -28.59 64.43
C MET A 1 30.11 -28.39 62.92
N ALA A 2 30.48 -29.37 62.11
CA ALA A 2 29.76 -30.61 61.76
C ALA A 2 28.54 -30.33 60.86
N ASP A 3 28.47 -31.14 59.79
CA ASP A 3 27.36 -31.36 58.84
C ASP A 3 27.11 -30.27 57.77
N LYS A 4 26.82 -30.54 56.49
CA LYS A 4 26.58 -31.78 55.72
C LYS A 4 26.50 -31.37 54.24
N ALA A 5 27.16 -32.12 53.34
CA ALA A 5 26.56 -33.02 52.35
C ALA A 5 26.18 -32.40 50.99
N ALA A 6 26.76 -33.02 49.97
CA ALA A 6 26.41 -32.95 48.55
C ALA A 6 25.11 -33.72 48.23
N GLN A 7 24.46 -33.38 47.12
CA GLN A 7 23.67 -34.25 46.21
C GLN A 7 23.22 -33.33 45.03
N ALA A 8 23.72 -33.42 43.79
CA ALA A 8 23.63 -34.45 42.75
C ALA A 8 22.21 -34.68 42.18
N ASP A 9 22.07 -34.30 40.89
CA ASP A 9 21.30 -34.87 39.78
C ASP A 9 19.81 -35.25 39.92
N ALA A 10 19.00 -34.77 38.95
CA ALA A 10 18.23 -35.66 38.07
C ALA A 10 17.44 -34.87 37.00
N ASP A 11 17.59 -35.31 35.76
CA ASP A 11 16.81 -35.01 34.56
C ASP A 11 15.28 -35.08 34.73
N LYS A 12 14.56 -34.21 34.02
CA LYS A 12 13.32 -34.62 33.33
C LYS A 12 12.90 -33.70 32.18
N GLU A 13 13.18 -34.20 30.97
CA GLU A 13 12.35 -34.28 29.76
C GLU A 13 11.36 -33.18 29.32
N ILE A 14 11.60 -32.74 28.08
CA ILE A 14 10.70 -32.83 26.90
C ILE A 14 9.34 -32.10 26.96
N GLY A 15 9.26 -31.05 26.13
CA GLY A 15 8.20 -30.96 25.12
C GLY A 15 6.87 -30.36 25.56
N SER A 16 6.64 -29.10 25.17
CA SER A 16 5.31 -28.71 24.72
C SER A 16 5.41 -27.71 23.60
N ASN A 17 5.22 -28.29 22.41
CA ASN A 17 4.78 -27.66 21.20
C ASN A 17 3.65 -26.65 21.51
N LYS A 18 3.87 -25.38 21.23
CA LYS A 18 2.80 -24.47 20.83
C LYS A 18 3.29 -23.75 19.61
N ASP A 19 2.98 -24.37 18.47
CA ASP A 19 2.71 -23.72 17.20
C ASP A 19 2.14 -22.32 17.44
N LYS A 20 3.03 -21.31 17.47
CA LYS A 20 2.61 -19.94 17.18
C LYS A 20 2.24 -19.99 15.72
N ALA A 21 0.97 -20.31 15.45
CA ALA A 21 0.37 -20.14 14.15
C ALA A 21 0.79 -18.74 13.66
N ALA A 22 1.71 -18.72 12.69
CA ALA A 22 2.06 -17.50 11.99
C ALA A 22 0.72 -16.93 11.53
N ALA A 23 0.39 -15.73 12.00
CA ALA A 23 -0.81 -15.04 11.57
C ALA A 23 -0.84 -15.15 10.04
N PRO A 24 -1.99 -15.54 9.43
CA PRO A 24 -2.06 -15.68 7.99
C PRO A 24 -1.51 -14.39 7.41
N CYS A 25 -0.40 -14.53 6.68
CA CYS A 25 0.26 -13.43 6.00
C CYS A 25 -0.81 -12.91 5.06
N ARG A 26 -1.51 -11.84 5.46
CA ARG A 26 -2.55 -11.24 4.64
C ARG A 26 -1.84 -10.95 3.34
N GLN A 27 -2.27 -11.56 2.24
CA GLN A 27 -1.86 -11.12 0.93
C GLN A 27 -2.22 -9.64 0.90
N ALA A 28 -1.23 -8.78 1.09
CA ALA A 28 -1.39 -7.37 0.81
C ALA A 28 -1.58 -7.35 -0.69
N VAL A 29 -2.83 -7.20 -1.13
CA VAL A 29 -3.08 -6.83 -2.51
C VAL A 29 -2.46 -5.45 -2.63
N ILE A 30 -1.27 -5.39 -3.20
CA ILE A 30 -0.59 -4.13 -3.50
C ILE A 30 -1.34 -3.56 -4.70
N ILE A 31 -2.43 -2.85 -4.42
CA ILE A 31 -3.09 -2.00 -5.40
C ILE A 31 -2.20 -0.77 -5.49
N THR A 32 -1.56 -0.56 -6.64
CA THR A 32 -0.84 0.69 -6.90
C THR A 32 -1.88 1.81 -7.05
N PRO A 33 -1.96 2.79 -6.13
CA PRO A 33 -2.94 3.85 -6.24
C PRO A 33 -2.55 4.81 -7.37
N ASN A 34 -3.54 5.28 -8.12
CA ASN A 34 -3.34 6.41 -9.02
C ASN A 34 -3.23 7.70 -8.20
N LEU A 35 -2.25 8.54 -8.51
CA LEU A 35 -1.93 9.76 -7.78
C LEU A 35 -1.73 10.92 -8.74
N CYS A 36 -2.31 12.07 -8.40
CA CYS A 36 -2.09 13.30 -9.13
C CYS A 36 -1.87 14.48 -8.17
N GLY A 37 -0.87 15.30 -8.46
CA GLY A 37 -0.54 16.49 -7.68
C GLY A 37 -1.19 17.78 -8.19
N ASP A 38 -1.76 17.77 -9.39
CA ASP A 38 -2.37 18.92 -10.01
C ASP A 38 -3.89 18.86 -9.88
N ILE A 39 -4.47 19.76 -9.08
CA ILE A 39 -5.92 19.83 -8.87
C ILE A 39 -6.66 20.21 -10.16
N SER A 40 -6.02 20.94 -11.08
CA SER A 40 -6.64 21.38 -12.33
C SER A 40 -6.81 20.24 -13.34
N ALA A 41 -6.12 19.11 -13.14
CA ALA A 41 -6.27 17.91 -13.95
C ALA A 41 -7.54 17.11 -13.62
N PHE A 42 -8.22 17.41 -12.51
CA PHE A 42 -9.43 16.73 -12.10
C PHE A 42 -10.67 17.36 -12.73
N GLU A 43 -11.48 16.54 -13.38
CA GLU A 43 -12.83 16.95 -13.81
C GLU A 43 -13.78 17.00 -12.61
N LYS A 44 -13.63 16.03 -11.70
CA LYS A 44 -14.42 15.89 -10.48
C LYS A 44 -13.53 15.42 -9.34
N ILE A 45 -13.70 16.04 -8.18
CA ILE A 45 -13.00 15.67 -6.95
C ILE A 45 -14.03 15.58 -5.83
N GLU A 46 -13.89 14.57 -5.00
CA GLU A 46 -14.75 14.28 -3.87
C GLU A 46 -13.93 13.91 -2.64
N ASP A 47 -14.53 14.12 -1.48
CA ASP A 47 -13.95 13.67 -0.22
C ASP A 47 -14.06 12.15 -0.12
N THR A 48 -12.97 11.52 0.30
CA THR A 48 -12.84 10.07 0.41
C THR A 48 -12.41 9.71 1.84
N PRO A 49 -12.71 8.49 2.32
CA PRO A 49 -12.17 8.03 3.59
C PRO A 49 -10.64 8.21 3.62
N PRO A 50 -10.06 8.67 4.76
CA PRO A 50 -8.63 8.89 4.86
C PRO A 50 -7.83 7.67 4.39
N HIS A 51 -6.91 7.90 3.46
CA HIS A 51 -6.05 6.86 2.90
C HIS A 51 -4.58 7.23 3.12
N ALA A 52 -3.83 6.32 3.73
CA ALA A 52 -2.43 6.53 4.04
C ALA A 52 -1.54 6.14 2.86
N LEU A 53 -0.75 7.10 2.38
CA LEU A 53 0.30 6.90 1.38
C LEU A 53 1.65 6.82 2.07
N PHE A 54 2.33 5.68 1.93
CA PHE A 54 3.66 5.48 2.48
C PHE A 54 4.72 5.82 1.44
N LYS A 55 5.54 6.83 1.75
CA LYS A 55 6.64 7.25 0.89
C LYS A 55 7.88 6.42 1.18
N ALA A 56 8.75 6.29 0.17
CA ALA A 56 9.99 5.53 0.29
C ALA A 56 10.96 6.09 1.34
N ASN A 57 10.83 7.38 1.70
CA ASN A 57 11.62 8.00 2.76
C ASN A 57 11.09 7.71 4.18
N GLY A 58 10.09 6.84 4.32
CA GLY A 58 9.48 6.48 5.60
C GLY A 58 8.40 7.45 6.09
N ASN A 59 8.14 8.54 5.35
CA ASN A 59 7.07 9.47 5.69
C ASN A 59 5.71 8.92 5.23
N GLU A 60 4.69 9.19 6.04
CA GLU A 60 3.29 8.93 5.70
C GLU A 60 2.61 10.23 5.30
N GLU A 61 1.76 10.17 4.28
CA GLU A 61 0.85 11.25 3.91
C GLU A 61 -0.58 10.72 3.84
N VAL A 62 -1.48 11.36 4.59
CA VAL A 62 -2.89 11.00 4.59
C VAL A 62 -3.63 11.82 3.54
N VAL A 63 -4.09 11.17 2.48
CA VAL A 63 -4.94 11.78 1.47
C VAL A 63 -6.41 11.60 1.82
N LYS A 64 -7.21 12.62 1.54
CA LYS A 64 -8.65 12.67 1.86
C LYS A 64 -9.52 13.04 0.66
N GLN A 65 -8.90 13.17 -0.51
CA GLN A 65 -9.59 13.54 -1.73
C GLN A 65 -9.24 12.54 -2.83
N LYS A 66 -10.26 12.15 -3.59
CA LYS A 66 -10.18 11.24 -4.71
C LYS A 66 -11.08 11.76 -5.82
N GLY A 67 -10.75 11.48 -7.06
CA GLY A 67 -11.51 12.02 -8.17
C GLY A 67 -11.23 11.34 -9.49
N THR A 68 -11.72 11.99 -10.54
CA THR A 68 -11.56 11.56 -11.93
C THR A 68 -10.70 12.55 -12.68
N VAL A 69 -9.66 12.05 -13.34
CA VAL A 69 -8.73 12.83 -14.15
C VAL A 69 -8.99 12.58 -15.63
N VAL A 70 -9.05 13.65 -16.41
CA VAL A 70 -9.14 13.56 -17.87
C VAL A 70 -7.72 13.43 -18.42
N MET A 71 -7.48 12.39 -19.20
CA MET A 71 -6.19 12.14 -19.84
C MET A 71 -6.36 12.15 -21.34
N LEU A 72 -5.47 12.86 -22.01
CA LEU A 72 -5.38 12.85 -23.46
C LEU A 72 -4.25 11.91 -23.86
N LEU A 73 -4.61 10.78 -24.47
CA LEU A 73 -3.70 9.71 -24.83
C LEU A 73 -3.60 9.60 -26.35
N PHE A 74 -2.40 9.34 -26.86
CA PHE A 74 -2.24 8.97 -28.27
C PHE A 74 -2.46 7.47 -28.42
N ASN A 75 -3.49 7.10 -29.16
CA ASN A 75 -3.77 5.70 -29.46
C ASN A 75 -2.95 5.27 -30.69
N GLU A 76 -1.97 4.39 -30.47
CA GLU A 76 -1.09 3.88 -31.51
C GLU A 76 -1.81 3.01 -32.56
N HIS A 77 -2.96 2.43 -32.24
CA HIS A 77 -3.75 1.64 -33.16
C HIS A 77 -4.60 2.52 -34.08
N SER A 78 -5.33 3.50 -33.52
CA SER A 78 -6.19 4.40 -34.29
C SER A 78 -5.43 5.60 -34.89
N LYS A 79 -4.19 5.84 -34.44
CA LYS A 79 -3.34 7.00 -34.78
C LYS A 79 -3.98 8.34 -34.46
N LYS A 80 -4.80 8.40 -33.41
CA LYS A 80 -5.53 9.60 -32.99
C LYS A 80 -5.30 9.90 -31.51
N MET A 81 -5.47 11.17 -31.14
CA MET A 81 -5.61 11.55 -29.74
C MET A 81 -7.01 11.14 -29.28
N GLU A 82 -7.07 10.44 -28.16
CA GLU A 82 -8.29 9.98 -27.51
C GLU A 82 -8.31 10.50 -26.09
N GLU A 83 -9.45 11.06 -25.69
CA GLU A 83 -9.69 11.44 -24.32
C GLU A 83 -10.16 10.22 -23.54
N ARG A 84 -9.57 9.98 -22.37
CA ARG A 84 -10.00 8.93 -21.46
C ARG A 84 -10.09 9.44 -20.03
N LEU A 85 -11.07 8.93 -19.31
CA LEU A 85 -11.28 9.24 -17.90
C LEU A 85 -10.57 8.19 -17.04
N LEU A 86 -9.71 8.65 -16.13
CA LEU A 86 -9.10 7.82 -15.11
C LEU A 86 -9.83 8.08 -13.80
N GLU A 87 -10.64 7.11 -13.39
CA GLU A 87 -11.34 7.18 -12.12
C GLU A 87 -10.44 6.78 -10.95
N GLY A 88 -10.79 7.30 -9.80
CA GLY A 88 -10.21 6.90 -8.53
C GLY A 88 -8.76 7.31 -8.31
N VAL A 89 -8.39 8.46 -8.87
CA VAL A 89 -7.10 9.10 -8.64
C VAL A 89 -7.13 9.85 -7.32
N TYR A 90 -6.15 9.60 -6.45
CA TYR A 90 -5.98 10.35 -5.22
C TYR A 90 -5.28 11.68 -5.49
N TYR A 91 -5.78 12.74 -4.90
CA TYR A 91 -5.13 14.05 -4.94
C TYR A 91 -4.16 14.20 -3.77
N THR A 92 -2.93 14.62 -4.06
CA THR A 92 -1.92 14.98 -3.06
C THR A 92 -1.10 16.17 -3.56
N PRO A 93 -1.17 17.35 -2.89
CA PRO A 93 -0.40 18.53 -3.30
C PRO A 93 1.12 18.33 -3.16
N ASN A 94 1.55 17.26 -2.47
CA ASN A 94 2.96 16.94 -2.25
C ASN A 94 3.51 15.93 -3.26
N ALA A 95 2.70 15.46 -4.22
CA ALA A 95 3.19 14.60 -5.29
C ALA A 95 4.05 15.40 -6.26
N SER A 96 5.35 15.08 -6.31
CA SER A 96 6.27 15.65 -7.31
C SER A 96 6.05 15.08 -8.71
N LEU A 97 5.40 13.91 -8.82
CA LEU A 97 5.11 13.20 -10.06
C LEU A 97 3.73 12.56 -9.97
N ASN A 98 3.01 12.52 -11.09
CA ASN A 98 1.76 11.78 -11.20
C ASN A 98 2.08 10.28 -11.39
N ILE A 99 1.40 9.42 -10.64
CA ILE A 99 1.56 7.97 -10.70
C ILE A 99 0.27 7.40 -11.26
N ILE A 100 0.36 6.67 -12.37
CA ILE A 100 -0.78 6.04 -13.01
C ILE A 100 -0.45 4.56 -13.19
N ALA A 101 -1.33 3.69 -12.71
CA ALA A 101 -1.19 2.25 -12.85
C ALA A 101 -1.28 1.85 -14.33
N LEU A 102 -0.38 0.95 -14.75
CA LEU A 102 -0.22 0.58 -16.16
C LEU A 102 -1.38 -0.27 -16.71
N ASP A 103 -2.08 -0.97 -15.82
CA ASP A 103 -3.28 -1.76 -16.15
C ASP A 103 -4.38 -0.90 -16.78
N TYR A 104 -4.44 0.38 -16.43
CA TYR A 104 -5.35 1.33 -17.07
C TYR A 104 -5.11 1.49 -18.58
N LEU A 105 -3.85 1.41 -19.04
CA LEU A 105 -3.49 1.61 -20.44
C LEU A 105 -3.67 0.34 -21.29
N GLN A 106 -4.00 -0.79 -20.67
CA GLN A 106 -4.15 -2.08 -21.35
C GLN A 106 -5.55 -2.30 -21.93
N ASN A 107 -6.51 -1.43 -21.62
CA ASN A 107 -7.88 -1.43 -22.16
C ASN A 107 -8.04 -0.50 -23.36
#